data_AF-A0A942WQR0-F1
#
_entry.id   AF-A0A942WQR0-F1
#
_cell.length_a   1.000
_cell.length_b   1.000
_cell.length_c   1.000
_cell.angle_alpha   90.00
_cell.angle_beta   90.00
_cell.angle_gamma   90.00
#
_symmetry.space_group_name_H-M   'P 1'
#
loop_
_entity.id
_entity.type
_entity.pdbx_description
1 polymer ?
#
loop_
_entity_poly.entity_id
_entity_poly.type
_entity_poly.pdbx_seq_one_letter_code
_entity_poly.pdbx_strand_id
1 'polypeptide(L)' 'MEFVTIEQLEELEEREDVKKLESNGISGIDGRSTWYTVYYTDGTEKDVYWNEDQEEE' A
#
# COMPACT_ATOMS: atom_id res chain seq x y z
N MET A 1 7.01 -8.27 -1.84
CA MET A 1 5.81 -8.18 -1.00
C MET A 1 6.18 -7.36 0.21
N GLU A 2 5.65 -6.16 0.29
CA GLU A 2 5.93 -5.23 1.38
C GLU A 2 4.63 -4.98 2.13
N PHE A 3 4.60 -5.33 3.40
CA PHE A 3 3.48 -5.00 4.27
C PHE A 3 3.73 -3.62 4.88
N VAL A 4 2.68 -2.81 4.91
CA VAL A 4 2.73 -1.44 5.42
C VAL A 4 1.68 -1.24 6.51
N THR A 5 2.00 -0.40 7.49
CA THR A 5 1.03 0.08 8.48
C THR A 5 0.09 1.12 7.84
N ILE A 6 -0.96 1.49 8.56
CA ILE A 6 -1.86 2.56 8.10
C ILE A 6 -1.10 3.89 7.97
N GLU A 7 -0.24 4.23 8.92
CA GLU A 7 0.58 5.45 8.89
C GLU A 7 1.50 5.50 7.67
N GLN A 8 2.10 4.37 7.29
CA GLN A 8 2.94 4.26 6.09
C GLN A 8 2.12 4.41 4.81
N LEU A 9 0.88 3.90 4.79
CA LEU A 9 -0.02 4.05 3.65
C LEU A 9 -0.47 5.51 3.49
N GLU A 10 -0.79 6.19 4.59
CA GLU A 10 -1.12 7.62 4.62
C GLU A 10 0.07 8.48 4.17
N GLU A 11 1.29 8.17 4.66
CA GLU A 11 2.50 8.85 4.21
C GLU A 11 2.72 8.68 2.69
N LEU A 12 2.45 7.50 2.14
CA LEU A 12 2.54 7.27 0.69
C LEU A 12 1.52 8.10 -0.10
N GLU A 13 0.34 8.38 0.44
CA GLU A 13 -0.67 9.21 -0.24
C GLU A 13 -0.26 10.70 -0.28
N GLU A 14 0.47 11.16 0.74
CA GLU A 14 0.93 12.56 0.84
C GLU A 14 2.31 12.83 0.20
N ARG A 15 3.04 11.78 -0.18
CA ARG A 15 4.39 11.89 -0.73
C ARG A 15 4.42 12.52 -2.13
N GLU A 16 5.27 13.53 -2.31
CA GLU A 16 5.42 14.25 -3.58
C GLU A 16 5.91 13.35 -4.74
N ASP A 17 6.66 12.29 -4.44
CA ASP A 17 7.13 11.33 -5.44
C ASP A 17 6.06 10.30 -5.84
N VAL A 18 4.94 10.22 -5.11
CA VAL A 18 3.81 9.36 -5.42
C VAL A 18 2.80 10.13 -6.26
N LYS A 19 2.50 9.57 -7.43
CA LYS A 19 1.51 10.12 -8.36
C LYS A 19 0.09 9.68 -8.01
N LYS A 20 -0.05 8.41 -7.60
CA LYS A 20 -1.36 7.82 -7.29
C LYS A 20 -1.17 6.57 -6.42
N LEU A 21 -2.07 6.40 -5.46
CA LEU A 21 -2.31 5.14 -4.77
C LEU A 21 -3.59 4.50 -5.32
N GLU A 22 -3.56 3.23 -5.72
CA GLU A 22 -4.74 2.49 -6.18
C GLU A 22 -4.99 1.27 -5.32
N SER A 23 -6.20 1.14 -4.77
CA SER A 23 -6.61 -0.08 -4.07
C SER A 23 -7.12 -1.11 -5.06
N ASN A 24 -6.52 -2.30 -5.05
CA ASN A 24 -6.90 -3.44 -5.86
C ASN A 24 -7.85 -4.41 -5.11
N GLY A 25 -8.23 -4.07 -3.87
CA GLY A 25 -9.07 -4.90 -3.01
C GLY A 25 -8.27 -5.94 -2.22
N ILE A 26 -8.94 -7.02 -1.80
CA ILE A 26 -8.34 -8.04 -0.93
C ILE A 26 -7.29 -8.83 -1.70
N SER A 27 -6.08 -8.88 -1.14
CA SER A 27 -4.96 -9.67 -1.61
C SER A 27 -5.29 -11.15 -1.56
N GLY A 28 -5.11 -11.83 -2.69
CA GLY A 28 -5.23 -13.30 -2.77
C GLY A 28 -4.09 -14.07 -2.10
N ILE A 29 -3.07 -13.38 -1.58
CA ILE A 29 -1.91 -14.02 -0.93
C ILE A 29 -2.26 -14.55 0.45
N ASP A 30 -2.85 -13.70 1.28
CA ASP A 30 -3.21 -14.04 2.67
C ASP A 30 -4.73 -13.98 2.91
N GLY A 31 -5.49 -13.44 1.96
CA GLY A 31 -6.95 -13.38 2.02
C GLY A 31 -7.52 -12.40 3.05
N ARG A 32 -6.68 -11.55 3.66
CA ARG A 32 -7.08 -10.58 4.70
C ARG A 32 -6.55 -9.17 4.41
N SER A 33 -5.36 -9.06 3.85
CA SER A 33 -4.72 -7.77 3.55
C SER A 33 -5.33 -7.13 2.31
N THR A 34 -5.42 -5.82 2.29
CA THR A 34 -5.76 -5.05 1.10
C THR A 34 -4.49 -4.76 0.30
N TRP A 35 -4.52 -5.06 -1.00
CA TRP A 35 -3.43 -4.76 -1.93
C TRP A 35 -3.61 -3.36 -2.49
N TYR A 36 -2.53 -2.58 -2.44
CA TYR A 36 -2.41 -1.28 -3.09
C TYR A 36 -1.26 -1.28 -4.08
N THR A 37 -1.45 -0.61 -5.22
CA THR A 37 -0.38 -0.29 -6.16
C THR A 37 -0.06 1.20 -6.06
N VAL A 38 1.19 1.49 -5.73
CA VAL A 38 1.76 2.84 -5.69
C VAL A 38 2.33 3.14 -7.07
N TYR A 39 1.82 4.18 -7.72
CA TYR A 39 2.36 4.71 -8.96
C TYR A 39 3.24 5.91 -8.63
N TYR A 40 4.52 5.83 -8.92
CA TYR A 40 5.46 6.94 -8.73
C TYR A 40 5.47 7.90 -9.92
N THR A 41 5.90 9.12 -9.68
CA THR A 41 6.01 10.18 -10.69
C THR A 41 7.06 9.89 -11.76
N ASP A 42 8.07 9.06 -11.46
CA ASP A 42 9.07 8.61 -12.43
C ASP A 42 8.55 7.50 -13.38
N GLY A 43 7.34 6.99 -13.11
CA GLY A 43 6.71 5.92 -13.88
C GLY A 43 6.96 4.52 -13.32
N THR A 44 7.70 4.39 -12.22
CA THR A 44 7.83 3.14 -11.48
C THR A 44 6.56 2.82 -10.71
N GLU A 45 6.31 1.53 -10.48
CA GLU A 45 5.16 1.02 -9.73
C GLU A 45 5.66 0.11 -8.60
N LYS A 46 4.96 0.12 -7.45
CA LYS A 46 5.26 -0.74 -6.31
C LYS A 46 4.00 -1.26 -5.66
N ASP A 47 3.95 -2.56 -5.40
CA ASP A 47 2.85 -3.19 -4.69
C ASP A 47 3.12 -3.22 -3.17
N VAL A 48 2.16 -2.71 -2.41
CA VAL A 48 2.17 -2.72 -0.95
C VAL A 48 0.88 -3.35 -0.43
N TYR A 49 0.94 -3.92 0.77
CA TYR A 49 -0.14 -4.67 1.38
C TYR A 49 -0.41 -4.11 2.77
N TRP A 50 -1.64 -3.68 3.02
CA TRP A 50 -2.07 -3.18 4.32
C TRP A 50 -3.05 -4.17 4.95
N ASN A 51 -2.92 -4.41 6.26
CA ASN A 51 -3.83 -5.25 7.01
C ASN A 51 -4.13 -4.59 8.36
N GLU A 52 -5.39 -4.66 8.79
CA GLU A 52 -5.88 -4.13 10.07
C GLU A 52 -5.18 -4.80 11.27
N ASP A 53 -4.73 -6.06 11.14
CA ASP A 53 -3.99 -6.79 12.17
C ASP A 53 -2.58 -6.22 12.45
N GLN A 54 -2.09 -5.26 11.65
CA GLN A 54 -0.74 -4.66 11.79
C GLN A 54 -0.71 -3.46 12.75
N GLU A 55 -1.82 -3.12 13.44
CA GLU A 55 -1.84 -2.10 14.50
C GLU A 55 -1.35 -2.62 15.86
N GLU A 56 -1.15 -3.93 16.03
CA GLU A 56 -0.83 -4.56 17.33
C GLU A 56 0.51 -5.35 17.33
N GLU A 57 1.66 -4.70 17.14
CA GLU A 57 2.97 -5.22 17.66
C GLU A 57 3.89 -4.12 18.20
#